data_AF-A0A959EKK3-F1
#
_entry.id   AF-A0A959EKK3-F1
#
_cell.length_a   1.000
_cell.length_b   1.000
_cell.length_c   1.000
_cell.angle_alpha   90.00
_cell.angle_beta   90.00
_cell.angle_gamma   90.00
#
_symmetry.space_group_name_H-M   'P 1'
#
loop_
_entity.id
_entity.type
_entity.pdbx_description
1 polymer ?
#
loop_
_entity_poly.entity_id
_entity_poly.type
_entity_poly.pdbx_seq_one_letter_code
_entity_poly.pdbx_strand_id
1 'polypeptide(L)'
;MDLRFSQPSFRRLGYLTLGVLSLMAIIYFRERTLFTDAAYQVFHLIVDGKPLIAHSRFGNVLVQVLPWLALKAQLPLQWILIAYSVSYPLLFGLLYWLIVDRLGNERLGWVLVLLFTLLSFDTFYHIQSEFYQGLAFLLLLFALIWKYPRLERAWLWAAAVVLIALIA
;
A
#
# COMPACT_ATOMS: atom_id res chain seq x y z
N MET A 1 19.44 -0.45 19.72
CA MET A 1 19.84 0.08 18.39
C MET A 1 18.91 1.24 18.09
N ASP A 2 19.45 2.43 17.79
CA ASP A 2 18.60 3.56 17.38
C ASP A 2 18.07 3.29 15.96
N LEU A 3 16.75 3.26 15.82
CA LEU A 3 16.06 2.98 14.57
C LEU A 3 15.75 4.24 13.77
N ARG A 4 16.05 5.41 14.31
CA ARG A 4 15.93 6.71 13.64
C ARG A 4 17.27 7.11 13.03
N PHE A 5 17.21 7.85 11.94
CA PHE A 5 18.40 8.52 11.42
C PHE A 5 18.65 9.80 12.23
N SER A 6 19.92 10.19 12.33
CA SER A 6 20.31 11.43 13.00
C SER A 6 19.79 12.68 12.29
N GLN A 7 19.55 12.59 10.97
CA GLN A 7 19.09 13.70 10.16
C GLN A 7 17.63 13.53 9.73
N PRO A 8 16.77 14.56 9.91
CA PRO A 8 15.36 14.50 9.53
C PRO A 8 15.14 14.54 8.01
N SER A 9 16.18 14.85 7.23
CA SER A 9 16.16 14.85 5.76
C SER A 9 15.77 13.48 5.19
N PHE A 10 16.25 12.39 5.79
CA PHE A 10 15.94 11.03 5.36
C PHE A 10 14.44 10.74 5.40
N ARG A 11 13.76 11.12 6.48
CA ARG A 11 12.31 10.94 6.57
C ARG A 11 11.56 11.71 5.47
N ARG A 12 11.94 12.96 5.23
CA ARG A 12 11.33 13.82 4.20
C ARG A 12 11.57 13.27 2.80
N LEU A 13 12.77 12.72 2.55
CA LEU A 13 13.10 12.12 1.27
C LEU A 13 12.24 10.88 0.98
N GLY A 14 11.99 10.01 1.97
CA GLY A 14 11.06 8.89 1.79
C GLY A 14 9.64 9.34 1.41
N TYR A 15 9.12 10.39 2.06
CA TYR A 15 7.84 10.99 1.67
C TYR A 15 7.86 11.59 0.27
N LEU A 16 8.94 12.28 -0.10
CA LEU A 16 9.11 12.83 -1.43
C LEU A 16 9.10 11.72 -2.49
N THR A 17 9.81 10.62 -2.26
CA THR A 17 9.84 9.46 -3.16
C THR A 17 8.44 8.87 -3.35
N LEU A 18 7.71 8.61 -2.26
CA LEU A 18 6.33 8.08 -2.33
C LEU A 18 5.36 9.08 -2.98
N GLY A 19 5.58 10.39 -2.77
CA GLY A 19 4.83 11.46 -3.43
C GLY A 19 5.08 11.50 -4.94
N VAL A 20 6.33 11.35 -5.38
CA VAL A 20 6.67 11.24 -6.81
C VAL A 20 6.04 9.99 -7.41
N LEU A 21 6.11 8.83 -6.74
CA LEU A 21 5.45 7.61 -7.20
C LEU A 21 3.92 7.78 -7.31
N SER A 22 3.31 8.50 -6.37
CA SER A 22 1.87 8.80 -6.41
C SER A 22 1.53 9.71 -7.58
N LEU A 23 2.34 10.75 -7.85
CA LEU A 23 2.17 11.62 -9.01
C LEU A 23 2.32 10.85 -10.32
N MET A 24 3.36 10.01 -10.43
CA MET A 24 3.55 9.14 -11.58
C MET A 24 2.37 8.18 -11.76
N ALA A 25 1.77 7.67 -10.68
CA ALA A 25 0.60 6.80 -10.76
C ALA A 25 -0.65 7.52 -11.30
N ILE A 26 -0.76 8.85 -11.10
CA ILE A 26 -1.79 9.68 -11.74
C ILE A 26 -1.48 9.84 -13.24
N ILE A 27 -0.23 10.13 -13.60
CA ILE A 27 0.17 10.39 -14.99
C ILE A 27 0.03 9.11 -15.84
N TYR A 28 0.56 7.99 -15.35
CA TYR A 28 0.60 6.70 -16.05
C TYR A 28 -0.56 5.77 -15.63
N PHE A 29 -1.71 6.33 -15.28
CA PHE A 29 -2.82 5.53 -14.77
C PHE A 29 -3.34 4.53 -15.80
N ARG A 30 -3.29 4.86 -17.11
CA ARG A 30 -3.81 4.02 -18.18
C ARG A 30 -2.96 2.75 -18.34
N GLU A 31 -1.65 2.93 -18.38
CA GLU A 31 -0.65 1.88 -18.49
C GLU A 31 -0.72 0.94 -17.28
N ARG A 32 -1.01 1.48 -16.10
CA ARG A 32 -1.12 0.71 -14.85
C ARG A 32 -2.45 -0.04 -14.70
N THR A 33 -3.55 0.49 -15.23
CA THR A 33 -4.91 -0.03 -14.92
C THR A 33 -5.60 -0.73 -16.08
N LEU A 34 -5.16 -0.50 -17.32
CA LEU A 34 -5.69 -1.15 -18.52
C LEU A 34 -4.85 -2.35 -18.96
N PHE A 35 -4.04 -2.88 -18.04
CA PHE A 35 -3.12 -3.98 -18.28
C PHE A 35 -3.51 -5.21 -17.45
N THR A 36 -3.60 -6.37 -18.12
CA THR A 36 -3.78 -7.71 -17.53
C THR A 36 -4.79 -7.77 -16.37
N ASP A 37 -4.34 -8.14 -15.17
CA ASP A 37 -5.16 -8.39 -13.99
C ASP A 37 -5.78 -7.10 -13.46
N ALA A 38 -5.16 -5.94 -13.70
CA ALA A 38 -5.70 -4.65 -13.31
C ALA A 38 -7.00 -4.34 -14.02
N ALA A 39 -7.01 -4.55 -15.33
CA ALA A 39 -8.17 -4.34 -16.15
C ALA A 39 -9.30 -5.28 -15.70
N TYR A 40 -8.96 -6.54 -15.41
CA TYR A 40 -9.91 -7.54 -14.91
C TYR A 40 -10.54 -7.12 -13.57
N GLN A 41 -9.74 -6.72 -12.59
CA GLN A 41 -10.24 -6.31 -11.28
C GLN A 41 -11.10 -5.04 -11.34
N VAL A 42 -10.69 -4.03 -12.11
CA VAL A 42 -11.50 -2.81 -12.28
C VAL A 42 -12.80 -3.11 -13.00
N PHE A 43 -12.77 -3.94 -14.04
CA PHE A 43 -13.97 -4.32 -14.78
C PHE A 43 -15.00 -4.96 -13.85
N HIS A 44 -14.59 -5.95 -13.05
CA HIS A 44 -15.48 -6.58 -12.08
C HIS A 44 -15.93 -5.62 -10.98
N LEU A 45 -15.06 -4.73 -10.50
CA LEU A 45 -15.45 -3.70 -9.53
C LEU A 45 -16.58 -2.81 -10.06
N ILE A 46 -16.52 -2.44 -11.35
CA ILE A 46 -17.53 -1.61 -12.02
C ILE A 46 -18.82 -2.40 -12.25
N VAL A 47 -18.72 -3.61 -12.80
CA VAL A 47 -19.88 -4.45 -13.15
C VAL A 47 -20.63 -4.92 -11.91
N ASP A 48 -19.91 -5.41 -10.90
CA ASP A 48 -20.51 -5.97 -9.68
C ASP A 48 -20.82 -4.90 -8.63
N GLY A 49 -20.30 -3.68 -8.80
CA GLY A 49 -20.53 -2.55 -7.90
C GLY A 49 -19.91 -2.69 -6.50
N LYS A 50 -18.97 -3.64 -6.34
CA LYS A 50 -18.32 -4.00 -5.07
C LYS A 50 -16.86 -4.43 -5.29
N PRO A 51 -15.98 -4.28 -4.29
CA PRO A 51 -14.61 -4.77 -4.37
C PRO A 51 -14.55 -6.28 -4.66
N LEU A 52 -13.61 -6.69 -5.50
CA LEU A 52 -13.36 -8.08 -5.86
C LEU A 52 -12.34 -8.71 -4.90
N ILE A 53 -12.75 -9.76 -4.19
CA ILE A 53 -11.85 -10.59 -3.38
C ILE A 53 -11.59 -11.88 -4.16
N ALA A 54 -10.45 -11.94 -4.84
CA ALA A 54 -10.01 -13.13 -5.55
C ALA A 54 -9.11 -13.98 -4.66
N HIS A 55 -9.25 -15.31 -4.73
CA HIS A 55 -8.34 -16.29 -4.09
C HIS A 55 -8.10 -16.08 -2.58
N SER A 56 -9.10 -15.57 -1.84
CA SER A 56 -9.01 -15.29 -0.40
C SER A 56 -7.95 -14.24 -0.02
N ARG A 57 -7.52 -13.40 -0.96
CA ARG A 57 -6.50 -12.36 -0.72
C ARG A 57 -7.16 -11.08 -0.21
N PHE A 58 -7.35 -10.99 1.10
CA PHE A 58 -8.09 -9.90 1.74
C PHE A 58 -7.38 -8.55 1.66
N GLY A 59 -6.03 -8.55 1.63
CA GLY A 59 -5.23 -7.33 1.48
C GLY A 59 -5.62 -6.48 0.28
N ASN A 60 -6.01 -7.13 -0.82
CA ASN A 60 -6.38 -6.48 -2.07
C ASN A 60 -7.65 -5.61 -1.97
N VAL A 61 -8.47 -5.78 -0.93
CA VAL A 61 -9.63 -4.91 -0.69
C VAL A 61 -9.19 -3.47 -0.42
N LEU A 62 -8.07 -3.27 0.28
CA LEU A 62 -7.63 -1.94 0.71
C LEU A 62 -7.31 -1.02 -0.48
N VAL A 63 -6.70 -1.56 -1.53
CA VAL A 63 -6.41 -0.80 -2.77
C VAL A 63 -7.64 -0.58 -3.65
N GLN A 64 -8.73 -1.30 -3.40
CA GLN A 64 -10.00 -1.15 -4.11
C GLN A 64 -10.97 -0.18 -3.43
N VAL A 65 -10.70 0.27 -2.20
CA VAL A 65 -11.57 1.22 -1.50
C VAL A 65 -11.73 2.52 -2.28
N LEU A 66 -10.64 3.12 -2.74
CA LEU A 66 -10.69 4.39 -3.47
C LEU A 66 -11.47 4.31 -4.81
N PRO A 67 -11.20 3.37 -5.73
CA PRO A 67 -12.00 3.27 -6.95
C PRO A 67 -13.45 2.87 -6.66
N TRP A 68 -13.71 2.09 -5.61
CA TRP A 68 -15.07 1.78 -5.20
C TRP A 68 -15.84 3.01 -4.71
N LEU A 69 -15.20 3.89 -3.92
CA LEU A 69 -15.80 5.17 -3.53
C LEU A 69 -16.03 6.08 -4.74
N ALA A 70 -15.10 6.13 -5.69
CA ALA A 70 -15.27 6.87 -6.95
C ALA A 70 -16.45 6.34 -7.77
N LEU A 71 -16.63 5.02 -7.82
CA LEU A 71 -17.79 4.38 -8.46
C LEU A 71 -19.09 4.74 -7.74
N LYS A 72 -19.14 4.68 -6.40
CA LYS A 72 -20.32 5.07 -5.62
C LYS A 72 -20.68 6.54 -5.79
N ALA A 73 -19.69 7.40 -5.98
CA ALA A 73 -19.87 8.81 -6.32
C ALA A 73 -20.25 9.05 -7.79
N GLN A 74 -20.46 7.99 -8.59
CA GLN A 74 -20.80 8.06 -10.02
C GLN A 74 -19.81 8.89 -10.84
N LEU A 75 -18.53 8.85 -10.46
CA LEU A 75 -17.50 9.57 -11.19
C LEU A 75 -17.25 8.92 -12.57
N PRO A 76 -16.82 9.71 -13.57
CA PRO A 76 -16.41 9.17 -14.87
C PRO A 76 -15.35 8.07 -14.75
N LEU A 77 -15.36 7.12 -15.69
CA LEU A 77 -14.43 5.98 -15.73
C LEU A 77 -12.97 6.38 -15.52
N GLN A 78 -12.54 7.50 -16.12
CA GLN A 78 -11.19 8.02 -15.95
C GLN A 78 -10.80 8.21 -14.48
N TRP A 79 -11.70 8.76 -13.65
CA TRP A 79 -11.43 8.99 -12.23
C TRP A 79 -11.41 7.70 -11.43
N ILE A 80 -12.23 6.70 -11.81
CA ILE A 80 -12.19 5.37 -11.20
C ILE A 80 -10.83 4.71 -11.47
N LEU A 81 -10.33 4.79 -12.71
CA LEU A 81 -9.02 4.26 -13.08
C LEU A 81 -7.87 5.00 -12.37
N ILE A 82 -7.92 6.33 -12.30
CA ILE A 82 -6.93 7.12 -11.54
C ILE A 82 -6.94 6.72 -10.06
N ALA A 83 -8.13 6.63 -9.44
CA ALA A 83 -8.28 6.24 -8.04
C ALA A 83 -7.72 4.85 -7.77
N TYR A 84 -7.89 3.91 -8.71
CA TYR A 84 -7.32 2.58 -8.59
C TYR A 84 -5.79 2.56 -8.76
N SER A 85 -5.26 3.32 -9.72
CA SER A 85 -3.81 3.40 -9.95
C SER A 85 -3.07 3.95 -8.72
N VAL A 86 -3.64 5.00 -8.12
CA VAL A 86 -3.05 5.78 -7.02
C VAL A 86 -3.23 5.12 -5.66
N SER A 87 -4.23 4.25 -5.49
CA SER A 87 -4.46 3.58 -4.20
C SER A 87 -3.25 2.76 -3.72
N TYR A 88 -2.48 2.18 -4.64
CA TYR A 88 -1.27 1.42 -4.31
C TYR A 88 -0.17 2.28 -3.67
N PRO A 89 0.38 3.32 -4.33
CA PRO A 89 1.39 4.17 -3.69
C PRO A 89 0.85 4.93 -2.47
N LEU A 90 -0.45 5.25 -2.41
CA LEU A 90 -1.05 5.82 -1.20
C LEU A 90 -1.08 4.85 -0.04
N LEU A 91 -1.39 3.57 -0.28
CA LEU A 91 -1.30 2.52 0.74
C LEU A 91 0.13 2.43 1.27
N PHE A 92 1.13 2.44 0.39
CA PHE A 92 2.54 2.43 0.83
C PHE A 92 2.93 3.71 1.57
N GLY A 93 2.40 4.87 1.18
CA GLY A 93 2.51 6.12 1.92
C GLY A 93 1.95 6.02 3.35
N LEU A 94 0.78 5.42 3.50
CA LEU A 94 0.16 5.17 4.80
C LEU A 94 1.01 4.22 5.66
N LEU A 95 1.48 3.12 5.08
CA LEU A 95 2.34 2.15 5.78
C LEU A 95 3.68 2.78 6.19
N TYR A 96 4.29 3.60 5.33
CA TYR A 96 5.49 4.35 5.66
C TYR A 96 5.25 5.28 6.85
N TRP A 97 4.16 6.05 6.84
CA TRP A 97 3.80 6.92 7.97
C TRP A 97 3.57 6.14 9.28
N LEU A 98 2.91 4.98 9.22
CA LEU A 98 2.74 4.12 10.39
C LEU A 98 4.09 3.61 10.92
N ILE A 99 4.97 3.14 10.05
CA ILE A 99 6.29 2.61 10.43
C ILE A 99 7.19 3.71 10.98
N VAL A 100 7.26 4.86 10.29
CA VAL A 100 8.20 5.93 10.61
C VAL A 100 7.69 6.83 11.72
N ASP A 101 6.50 7.39 11.59
CA ASP A 101 6.02 8.42 12.52
C ASP A 101 5.29 7.83 13.73
N ARG A 102 4.53 6.73 13.56
CA ARG A 102 3.84 6.08 14.69
C ARG A 102 4.73 5.09 15.44
N LEU A 103 5.48 4.25 14.72
CA LEU A 103 6.33 3.24 15.32
C LEU A 103 7.76 3.76 15.57
N GLY A 104 8.22 4.78 14.85
CA GLY A 104 9.53 5.39 15.09
C GLY A 104 10.68 4.62 14.45
N ASN A 105 10.40 3.77 13.46
CA ASN A 105 11.40 2.91 12.82
C ASN A 105 11.71 3.39 11.40
N GLU A 106 12.62 4.36 11.28
CA GLU A 106 12.98 4.95 9.98
C GLU A 106 13.70 3.96 9.07
N ARG A 107 14.51 3.06 9.64
CA ARG A 107 15.22 2.04 8.86
C ARG A 107 14.26 1.11 8.11
N LEU A 108 13.22 0.60 8.77
CA LEU A 108 12.20 -0.21 8.10
C LEU A 108 11.36 0.62 7.11
N GLY A 109 11.12 1.90 7.40
CA GLY A 109 10.51 2.82 6.44
C GLY A 109 11.32 2.92 5.15
N TRP A 110 12.65 2.98 5.25
CA TRP A 110 13.52 2.96 4.08
C TRP A 110 13.56 1.62 3.37
N VAL A 111 13.50 0.50 4.08
CA VAL A 111 13.34 -0.82 3.45
C VAL A 111 12.07 -0.84 2.59
N LEU A 112 10.96 -0.29 3.09
CA LEU A 112 9.72 -0.16 2.32
C LEU A 112 9.91 0.72 1.07
N VAL A 113 10.57 1.88 1.19
CA VAL A 113 10.83 2.77 0.04
C VAL A 113 11.70 2.08 -1.01
N LEU A 114 12.77 1.39 -0.59
CA LEU A 114 13.69 0.69 -1.49
C LEU A 114 13.02 -0.53 -2.15
N LEU A 115 12.09 -1.19 -1.44
CA LEU A 115 11.29 -2.28 -2.00
C LEU A 115 10.54 -1.83 -3.25
N PHE A 116 9.86 -0.67 -3.18
CA PHE A 116 9.04 -0.14 -4.26
C PHE A 116 9.77 0.77 -5.25
N THR A 117 11.09 0.86 -5.17
CA THR A 117 11.90 1.66 -6.11
C THR A 117 13.03 0.86 -6.73
N LEU A 118 13.93 0.30 -5.92
CA LEU A 118 15.12 -0.41 -6.41
C LEU A 118 14.87 -1.90 -6.62
N LEU A 119 14.18 -2.56 -5.67
CA LEU A 119 14.01 -4.01 -5.69
C LEU A 119 12.87 -4.46 -6.61
N SER A 120 11.94 -3.57 -6.91
CA SER A 120 10.74 -3.86 -7.70
C SER A 120 10.43 -2.69 -8.63
N PHE A 121 11.44 -2.24 -9.37
CA PHE A 121 11.31 -1.13 -10.31
C PHE A 121 10.27 -1.44 -11.41
N ASP A 122 10.37 -2.61 -12.02
CA ASP A 122 9.50 -3.01 -13.14
C ASP A 122 8.03 -3.20 -12.71
N THR A 123 7.79 -3.36 -11.42
CA THR A 123 6.46 -3.63 -10.88
C THR A 123 5.66 -2.36 -10.68
N PHE A 124 6.23 -1.19 -10.97
CA PHE A 124 5.47 0.05 -10.99
C PHE A 124 4.26 -0.04 -11.94
N TYR A 125 4.40 -0.69 -13.09
CA TYR A 125 3.29 -0.88 -14.04
C TYR A 125 2.42 -2.11 -13.73
N HIS A 126 2.93 -3.05 -12.93
CA HIS A 126 2.22 -4.26 -12.52
C HIS A 126 1.71 -4.14 -11.07
N ILE A 127 0.57 -3.48 -10.91
CA ILE A 127 0.11 -3.02 -9.59
C ILE A 127 -0.50 -4.13 -8.72
N GLN A 128 -1.21 -5.12 -9.28
CA GLN A 128 -2.02 -6.12 -8.54
C GLN A 128 -1.26 -7.07 -7.63
N SER A 129 0.06 -7.13 -7.71
CA SER A 129 0.82 -8.17 -7.03
C SER A 129 0.67 -8.09 -5.51
N GLU A 130 -0.12 -9.02 -4.97
CA GLU A 130 -0.42 -9.12 -3.54
C GLU A 130 0.82 -9.52 -2.75
N PHE A 131 1.83 -10.10 -3.42
CA PHE A 131 3.13 -10.37 -2.83
C PHE A 131 3.77 -9.09 -2.27
N TYR A 132 3.78 -7.99 -3.03
CA TYR A 132 4.40 -6.75 -2.56
C TYR A 132 3.56 -6.07 -1.46
N GLN A 133 2.23 -6.16 -1.54
CA GLN A 133 1.36 -5.72 -0.46
C GLN A 133 1.63 -6.50 0.83
N GLY A 134 1.73 -7.83 0.73
CA GLY A 134 2.09 -8.72 1.84
C GLY A 134 3.44 -8.37 2.45
N LEU A 135 4.47 -8.12 1.64
CA LEU A 135 5.77 -7.64 2.13
C LEU A 135 5.65 -6.31 2.87
N ALA A 136 4.86 -5.36 2.35
CA ALA A 136 4.64 -4.07 3.01
C ALA A 136 3.93 -4.23 4.37
N PHE A 137 2.92 -5.09 4.45
CA PHE A 137 2.25 -5.42 5.71
C PHE A 137 3.17 -6.18 6.68
N LEU A 138 4.03 -7.06 6.17
CA LEU A 138 5.03 -7.76 6.98
C LEU A 138 6.03 -6.79 7.60
N LEU A 139 6.49 -5.77 6.87
CA LEU A 139 7.34 -4.72 7.43
C LEU A 139 6.65 -3.94 8.54
N LEU A 140 5.36 -3.64 8.38
CA LEU A 140 4.57 -2.99 9.43
C LEU A 140 4.39 -3.90 10.66
N LEU A 141 4.11 -5.19 10.45
CA LEU A 141 4.02 -6.18 11.53
C LEU A 141 5.35 -6.28 12.28
N PHE A 142 6.46 -6.34 11.55
CA PHE A 142 7.80 -6.39 12.14
C PHE A 142 8.11 -5.12 12.93
N ALA A 143 7.77 -3.94 12.41
CA ALA A 143 7.91 -2.68 13.13
C ALA A 143 7.07 -2.66 14.42
N LEU A 144 5.86 -3.23 14.39
CA LEU A 144 4.96 -3.31 15.54
C LEU A 144 5.53 -4.20 16.65
N ILE A 145 5.94 -5.41 16.29
CA ILE A 145 6.53 -6.39 17.23
C ILE A 145 7.85 -5.85 17.79
N TRP A 146 8.68 -5.20 16.95
CA TRP A 146 9.94 -4.62 17.41
C TRP A 146 9.71 -3.54 18.48
N LYS A 147 8.69 -2.69 18.30
CA LYS A 147 8.36 -1.65 19.28
C LYS A 147 7.70 -2.21 20.54
N TYR A 148 6.85 -3.23 20.39
CA TYR A 148 6.10 -3.84 21.47
C TYR A 148 6.28 -5.37 21.50
N PRO A 149 7.46 -5.89 21.90
CA PRO A 149 7.78 -7.32 21.77
C PRO A 149 6.86 -8.24 22.57
N ARG A 150 6.26 -7.74 23.65
CA ARG A 150 5.38 -8.50 24.54
C ARG A 150 3.89 -8.39 24.20
N LEU A 151 3.51 -7.52 23.25
CA LEU A 151 2.12 -7.28 22.86
C LEU A 151 1.15 -7.15 24.06
N GLU A 152 1.53 -6.39 25.08
CA GLU A 152 0.85 -6.39 26.40
C GLU A 152 -0.61 -5.89 26.36
N ARG A 153 -1.03 -5.23 25.27
CA ARG A 153 -2.37 -4.65 25.12
C ARG A 153 -3.18 -5.42 24.09
N ALA A 154 -4.45 -5.67 24.37
CA ALA A 154 -5.35 -6.43 23.48
C ALA A 154 -5.45 -5.86 22.04
N TRP A 155 -5.39 -4.54 21.87
CA TRP A 155 -5.42 -3.93 20.53
C TRP A 155 -4.15 -4.22 19.71
N LEU A 156 -3.00 -4.46 20.36
CA LEU A 156 -1.77 -4.86 19.67
C LEU A 156 -1.90 -6.26 19.08
N TRP A 157 -2.53 -7.18 19.83
CA TRP A 157 -2.89 -8.50 19.34
C TRP A 157 -3.87 -8.42 18.17
N ALA A 158 -4.93 -7.63 18.31
CA ALA A 158 -5.88 -7.42 17.23
C ALA A 158 -5.20 -6.87 15.97
N ALA A 159 -4.31 -5.87 16.11
CA ALA A 159 -3.54 -5.32 15.00
C ALA A 159 -2.63 -6.37 14.35
N ALA A 160 -1.94 -7.19 15.14
CA ALA A 160 -1.09 -8.26 14.62
C ALA A 160 -1.91 -9.32 13.84
N VAL A 161 -3.05 -9.75 14.38
CA VAL A 161 -3.95 -10.70 13.72
C VAL A 161 -4.49 -10.14 12.40
N VAL A 162 -4.91 -8.87 12.41
CA VAL A 162 -5.36 -8.20 11.17
C VAL A 162 -4.23 -8.14 10.14
N LEU A 163 -3.01 -7.76 10.54
CA LEU A 163 -1.87 -7.73 9.61
C LEU A 163 -1.54 -9.12 9.07
N ILE A 164 -1.60 -10.17 9.88
CA ILE A 164 -1.39 -11.56 9.43
C ILE A 164 -2.48 -11.95 8.41
N ALA A 165 -3.74 -11.60 8.66
CA ALA A 165 -4.83 -11.86 7.72
C ALA A 165 -4.72 -11.05 6.41
N LEU A 166 -4.06 -9.89 6.43
CA LEU A 166 -3.79 -9.09 5.23
C LEU A 166 -2.56 -9.59 4.44
N ILE A 167 -1.66 -10.34 5.10
CA ILE A 167 -0.49 -10.97 4.46
C ILE A 167 -0.86 -12.28 3.78
N ALA A 168 -1.80 -13.03 4.36
CA ALA A 168 -2.32 -14.31 3.85
C ALA A 168 -3.20 -14.10 2.60
#